data_AF-A0A9J6C0R7-F1
#
_entry.id   AF-A0A9J6C0R7-F1
#
_cell.length_a   1.000
_cell.length_b   1.000
_cell.length_c   1.000
_cell.angle_alpha   90.00
_cell.angle_beta   90.00
_cell.angle_gamma   90.00
#
_symmetry.space_group_name_H-M   'P 1'
#
loop_
_entity.id
_entity.type
_entity.pdbx_description
1 polymer ?
#
loop_
_entity_poly.entity_id
_entity_poly.type
_entity_poly.pdbx_seq_one_letter_code
_entity_poly.pdbx_strand_id
1 'polypeptide(L)'
;MLKFILLFSIIISATIAQEFDATYSLNNTFNCYAEYLKRHGVLDETFEVTPFDGEEFLCEMVLVLTVDRLYGELYKEFSENPNFNESAKCIVENLRESKWSNLDLKEQVYQTSDLLTPLEKQQKIKEIKRLQEKISSNAILTCLSEKEFGETFDSIINNSTSLEEDDLVGDYCARKYGIEQGIIDTNEYKINLNPNNIVTTYIQCDVVNKKHFDDAESELRNHLAKDTDATPERIDCYMSKYHENHYFDKTLAIALLGELKLTDEQKERERKKFVSTMVNITRIISEC
;
A
#
# COMPACT_ATOMS: atom_id res chain seq x y z
N MET A 1 6.44 8.35 12.23
CA MET A 1 5.77 7.10 12.63
C MET A 1 6.74 6.03 13.13
N LEU A 2 7.66 5.48 12.32
CA LEU A 2 8.58 4.40 12.75
C LEU A 2 9.42 4.67 14.02
N LYS A 3 9.84 5.93 14.26
CA LYS A 3 10.60 6.30 15.47
C LYS A 3 9.78 6.22 16.77
N PHE A 4 8.44 6.31 16.68
CA PHE A 4 7.55 6.21 17.85
C PHE A 4 7.23 4.76 18.19
N ILE A 5 7.06 3.90 17.18
CA ILE A 5 6.81 2.45 17.35
C ILE A 5 7.99 1.77 18.07
N LEU A 6 9.23 2.11 17.71
CA LEU A 6 10.46 1.58 18.33
C LEU A 6 10.65 1.93 19.80
N LEU A 7 10.25 3.15 20.20
CA LEU A 7 10.31 3.58 21.60
C LEU A 7 9.21 2.89 22.43
N PHE A 8 8.08 2.58 21.81
CA PHE A 8 6.98 1.86 22.45
C PHE A 8 7.29 0.38 22.66
N SER A 9 7.85 -0.34 21.67
CA SER A 9 8.17 -1.79 21.81
C SER A 9 9.05 -2.08 23.03
N ILE A 10 10.03 -1.22 23.34
CA ILE A 10 10.92 -1.35 24.50
C ILE A 10 10.17 -1.11 25.83
N ILE A 11 9.18 -0.21 25.85
CA ILE A 11 8.36 0.10 27.04
C ILE A 11 7.33 -1.02 27.31
N ILE A 12 6.83 -1.65 26.25
CA ILE A 12 5.86 -2.76 26.32
C ILE A 12 6.52 -4.01 26.90
N SER A 13 7.73 -4.36 26.48
CA SER A 13 8.49 -5.48 27.07
C SER A 13 8.76 -5.27 28.57
N ALA A 14 8.95 -4.03 29.01
CA ALA A 14 9.20 -3.70 30.41
C ALA A 14 7.94 -3.75 31.30
N THR A 15 6.74 -3.56 30.73
CA THR A 15 5.48 -3.59 31.50
C THR A 15 4.86 -4.99 31.59
N ILE A 16 5.06 -5.86 30.59
CA ILE A 16 4.63 -7.27 30.68
C ILE A 16 5.39 -8.03 31.79
N ALA A 17 6.65 -7.64 32.03
CA ALA A 17 7.46 -8.17 33.13
C ALA A 17 6.99 -7.73 34.53
N GLN A 18 6.08 -6.76 34.65
CA GLN A 18 5.56 -6.29 35.93
C GLN A 18 4.24 -6.93 36.35
N GLU A 19 3.44 -7.47 35.42
CA GLU A 19 2.14 -8.11 35.74
C GLU A 19 2.22 -9.64 35.85
N PHE A 20 3.28 -10.26 35.33
CA PHE A 20 3.63 -11.64 35.65
C PHE A 20 4.64 -11.64 36.80
N ASP A 21 4.33 -12.40 37.84
CA ASP A 21 5.13 -12.59 39.05
C ASP A 21 6.65 -12.71 38.75
N ALA A 22 7.44 -12.07 39.61
CA ALA A 22 8.85 -11.69 39.43
C ALA A 22 9.86 -12.86 39.39
N THR A 23 9.66 -13.84 38.50
CA THR A 23 10.51 -15.05 38.40
C THR A 23 11.02 -15.33 36.99
N TYR A 24 10.55 -14.63 35.95
CA TYR A 24 11.05 -14.82 34.59
C TYR A 24 11.92 -13.65 34.15
N SER A 25 13.22 -13.90 33.97
CA SER A 25 14.15 -12.90 33.45
C SER A 25 13.74 -12.49 32.03
N LEU A 26 13.97 -11.23 31.67
CA LEU A 26 13.76 -10.69 30.31
C LEU A 26 14.41 -11.60 29.25
N ASN A 27 15.57 -12.17 29.57
CA ASN A 27 16.29 -13.12 28.73
C ASN A 27 15.52 -14.42 28.49
N ASN A 28 14.81 -14.95 29.49
CA ASN A 28 14.01 -16.15 29.33
C ASN A 28 12.80 -15.90 28.40
N THR A 29 12.17 -14.73 28.48
CA THR A 29 11.12 -14.32 27.54
C THR A 29 11.63 -14.25 26.10
N PHE A 30 12.84 -13.72 25.87
CA PHE A 30 13.43 -13.70 24.53
C PHE A 30 13.85 -15.09 24.02
N ASN A 31 14.30 -15.98 24.91
CA ASN A 31 14.57 -17.38 24.55
C ASN A 31 13.28 -18.07 24.07
N CYS A 32 12.15 -17.84 24.75
CA CYS A 32 10.84 -18.31 24.31
C CYS A 32 10.50 -17.79 22.90
N TYR A 33 10.69 -16.49 22.63
CA TYR A 33 10.46 -15.92 21.30
C TYR A 33 11.36 -16.56 20.24
N ALA A 34 12.65 -16.71 20.53
CA ALA A 34 13.63 -17.28 19.62
C ALA A 34 13.29 -18.74 19.27
N GLU A 35 12.91 -19.55 20.25
CA GLU A 35 12.46 -20.93 20.02
C GLU A 35 11.20 -21.01 19.18
N TYR A 36 10.19 -20.18 19.48
CA TYR A 36 8.97 -20.11 18.69
C TYR A 36 9.26 -19.73 17.23
N LEU A 37 10.06 -18.69 17.00
CA LEU A 37 10.42 -18.23 15.66
C LEU A 37 11.24 -19.29 14.91
N LYS A 38 12.12 -20.03 15.60
CA LYS A 38 12.89 -21.12 15.01
C LYS A 38 12.00 -22.30 14.61
N ARG A 39 11.08 -22.73 15.49
CA ARG A 39 10.12 -23.81 15.19
C ARG A 39 9.21 -23.50 14.00
N HIS A 40 8.88 -22.22 13.79
CA HIS A 40 8.02 -21.78 12.68
C HIS A 40 8.79 -21.35 11.43
N GLY A 41 10.11 -21.59 11.37
CA GLY A 41 10.93 -21.27 10.19
C GLY A 41 11.05 -19.77 9.90
N VAL A 42 10.82 -18.91 10.90
CA VAL A 42 10.91 -17.46 10.78
C VAL A 42 12.34 -16.98 11.07
N LEU A 43 13.01 -17.63 12.02
CA LEU A 43 14.42 -17.40 12.34
C LEU A 43 15.32 -18.20 11.40
N ASP A 44 16.53 -17.70 11.12
CA ASP A 44 17.50 -18.41 10.27
C ASP A 44 17.86 -19.76 10.94
N GLU A 45 17.88 -20.86 10.20
CA GLU A 45 18.11 -22.21 10.77
C GLU A 45 19.44 -22.31 11.53
N THR A 46 20.45 -21.60 11.04
CA THR A 46 21.79 -21.53 11.62
C THR A 46 21.89 -20.61 12.83
N PHE A 47 20.83 -19.88 13.19
CA PHE A 47 20.83 -19.04 14.37
C PHE A 47 20.75 -19.93 15.62
N GLU A 48 21.79 -19.88 16.44
CA GLU A 48 21.81 -20.58 17.72
C GLU A 48 20.80 -19.93 18.67
N VAL A 49 20.01 -20.76 19.34
CA VAL A 49 18.97 -20.30 20.27
C VAL A 49 19.26 -20.93 21.62
N THR A 50 19.40 -20.10 22.64
CA THR A 50 19.43 -20.56 24.02
C THR A 50 18.04 -21.11 24.37
N PRO A 51 17.94 -22.35 24.88
CA PRO A 51 16.63 -22.92 25.19
C PRO A 51 15.84 -22.09 26.19
N PHE A 52 14.51 -22.15 26.09
CA PHE A 52 13.63 -21.60 27.10
C PHE A 52 13.70 -22.45 28.38
N ASP A 53 14.01 -21.81 29.50
CA ASP A 53 14.10 -22.46 30.81
C ASP A 53 12.74 -22.35 31.52
N GLY A 54 11.75 -23.10 31.04
CA GLY A 54 10.40 -23.10 31.56
C GLY A 54 9.50 -24.14 30.87
N GLU A 55 8.27 -24.27 31.36
CA GLU A 55 7.29 -25.18 30.75
C GLU A 55 6.79 -24.61 29.41
N GLU A 56 6.69 -25.45 28.37
CA GLU A 56 6.33 -25.04 27.01
C GLU A 56 5.01 -24.23 26.96
N PHE A 57 4.01 -24.63 27.75
CA PHE A 57 2.72 -23.94 27.81
C PHE A 57 2.84 -22.49 28.33
N LEU A 58 3.83 -22.20 29.19
CA LEU A 58 4.09 -20.85 29.69
C LEU A 58 4.64 -19.97 28.57
N CYS A 59 5.54 -20.52 27.75
CA CYS A 59 6.05 -19.81 26.58
C CYS A 59 4.92 -19.50 25.58
N GLU A 60 4.06 -20.47 25.30
CA GLU A 60 2.89 -20.26 24.43
C GLU A 60 1.94 -19.19 24.98
N MET A 61 1.65 -19.21 26.28
CA MET A 61 0.80 -18.21 26.91
C MET A 61 1.42 -16.80 26.84
N VAL A 62 2.72 -16.68 27.11
CA VAL A 62 3.44 -15.40 26.99
C VAL A 62 3.40 -14.90 25.54
N LEU A 63 3.61 -15.77 24.55
CA LEU A 63 3.54 -15.40 23.14
C LEU A 63 2.14 -14.90 22.75
N VAL A 64 1.09 -15.60 23.13
CA VAL A 64 -0.30 -15.19 22.84
C VAL A 64 -0.58 -13.82 23.46
N LEU A 65 -0.25 -13.63 24.73
CA LEU A 65 -0.48 -12.36 25.42
C LEU A 65 0.33 -11.21 24.81
N THR A 66 1.59 -11.44 24.47
CA THR A 66 2.42 -10.44 23.79
C THR A 66 1.84 -10.06 22.43
N VAL A 67 1.44 -11.06 21.63
CA VAL A 67 0.88 -10.81 20.29
C VAL A 67 -0.47 -10.11 20.36
N ASP A 68 -1.36 -10.51 21.25
CA ASP A 68 -2.67 -9.86 21.40
C ASP A 68 -2.54 -8.44 21.94
N ARG A 69 -1.62 -8.20 22.89
CA ARG A 69 -1.32 -6.85 23.36
C ARG A 69 -0.78 -5.97 22.24
N LEU A 70 0.19 -6.47 21.47
CA LEU A 70 0.77 -5.76 20.32
C LEU A 70 -0.31 -5.33 19.33
N TYR A 71 -1.20 -6.24 18.94
CA TYR A 71 -2.30 -5.91 18.03
C TYR A 71 -3.36 -5.01 18.66
N GLY A 72 -3.61 -5.12 19.97
CA GLY A 72 -4.50 -4.21 20.69
C GLY A 72 -3.97 -2.78 20.74
N GLU A 73 -2.66 -2.61 20.91
CA GLU A 73 -2.00 -1.31 20.87
C GLU A 73 -1.97 -0.70 19.46
N LEU A 74 -1.67 -1.51 18.44
CA LEU A 74 -1.78 -1.08 17.04
C LEU A 74 -3.22 -0.65 16.71
N TYR A 75 -4.23 -1.41 17.14
CA TYR A 75 -5.62 -1.03 16.95
C TYR A 75 -5.93 0.32 17.60
N LYS A 76 -5.49 0.51 18.85
CA LYS A 76 -5.66 1.77 19.56
C LYS A 76 -5.02 2.92 18.78
N GLU A 77 -3.76 2.79 18.36
CA GLU A 77 -3.03 3.81 17.59
C GLU A 77 -3.75 4.18 16.29
N PHE A 78 -4.19 3.19 15.50
CA PHE A 78 -4.92 3.46 14.26
C PHE A 78 -6.32 4.04 14.53
N SER A 79 -7.00 3.61 15.59
CA SER A 79 -8.34 4.08 15.95
C SER A 79 -8.36 5.52 16.46
N GLU A 80 -7.29 5.94 17.13
CA GLU A 80 -7.11 7.31 17.64
C GLU A 80 -6.59 8.27 16.56
N ASN A 81 -6.11 7.75 15.44
CA ASN A 81 -5.65 8.56 14.30
C ASN A 81 -6.83 8.94 13.38
N PRO A 82 -7.13 10.24 13.17
CA PRO A 82 -8.23 10.68 12.31
C PRO A 82 -8.18 10.15 10.87
N ASN A 83 -6.99 9.86 10.35
CA ASN A 83 -6.82 9.37 8.97
C ASN A 83 -7.09 7.86 8.83
N PHE A 84 -7.08 7.12 9.94
CA PHE A 84 -7.15 5.66 9.93
C PHE A 84 -8.28 5.10 10.79
N ASN A 85 -8.99 5.93 11.56
CA ASN A 85 -9.98 5.51 12.55
C ASN A 85 -11.03 4.53 12.01
N GLU A 86 -11.61 4.81 10.84
CA GLU A 86 -12.61 3.99 10.16
C GLU A 86 -12.02 2.67 9.61
N SER A 87 -10.71 2.66 9.32
CA SER A 87 -9.99 1.54 8.74
C SER A 87 -9.13 0.76 9.74
N ALA A 88 -9.09 1.19 11.01
CA ALA A 88 -8.19 0.64 12.03
C ALA A 88 -8.33 -0.87 12.20
N LYS A 89 -9.58 -1.36 12.22
CA LYS A 89 -9.88 -2.79 12.31
C LYS A 89 -9.32 -3.55 11.10
N CYS A 90 -9.60 -3.08 9.89
CA CYS A 90 -9.11 -3.70 8.65
C CYS A 90 -7.58 -3.76 8.64
N ILE A 91 -6.90 -2.67 9.02
CA ILE A 91 -5.43 -2.58 9.01
C ILE A 91 -4.84 -3.65 9.94
N VAL A 92 -5.36 -3.73 11.18
CA VAL A 92 -4.87 -4.70 12.17
C VAL A 92 -5.14 -6.15 11.75
N GLU A 93 -6.30 -6.43 11.15
CA GLU A 93 -6.60 -7.77 10.61
C GLU A 93 -5.61 -8.16 9.50
N ASN A 94 -5.33 -7.25 8.56
CA ASN A 94 -4.32 -7.48 7.50
C ASN A 94 -2.90 -7.68 8.07
N LEU A 95 -2.52 -6.92 9.10
CA LEU A 95 -1.23 -7.10 9.80
C LEU A 95 -1.16 -8.45 10.54
N ARG A 96 -2.28 -8.93 11.08
CA ARG A 96 -2.39 -10.25 11.72
C ARG A 96 -2.26 -11.38 10.72
N GLU A 97 -2.96 -11.29 9.58
CA GLU A 97 -2.85 -12.26 8.48
C GLU A 97 -1.44 -12.33 7.90
N SER A 98 -0.77 -11.18 7.78
CA SER A 98 0.60 -11.07 7.30
C SER A 98 1.66 -11.50 8.33
N LYS A 99 1.23 -11.95 9.53
CA LYS A 99 2.10 -12.34 10.65
C LYS A 99 3.13 -11.26 11.00
N TRP A 100 2.74 -9.99 10.95
CA TRP A 100 3.62 -8.85 11.24
C TRP A 100 4.27 -8.95 12.62
N SER A 101 3.55 -9.48 13.63
CA SER A 101 4.07 -9.71 14.97
C SER A 101 5.29 -10.63 15.00
N ASN A 102 5.41 -11.61 14.09
CA ASN A 102 6.59 -12.46 14.01
C ASN A 102 7.85 -11.66 13.66
N LEU A 103 7.72 -10.59 12.86
CA LEU A 103 8.83 -9.71 12.54
C LEU A 103 9.23 -8.83 13.73
N ASP A 104 8.25 -8.36 14.51
CA ASP A 104 8.51 -7.60 15.73
C ASP A 104 9.24 -8.47 16.78
N LEU A 105 8.75 -9.70 17.02
CA LEU A 105 9.43 -10.66 17.89
C LEU A 105 10.85 -10.96 17.38
N LYS A 106 11.04 -11.11 16.07
CA LYS A 106 12.36 -11.36 15.45
C LYS A 106 13.30 -10.17 15.66
N GLU A 107 12.80 -8.94 15.59
CA GLU A 107 13.58 -7.75 15.92
C GLU A 107 14.07 -7.80 17.37
N GLN A 108 13.16 -8.08 18.31
CA GLN A 108 13.49 -8.16 19.74
C GLN A 108 14.56 -9.22 20.02
N VAL A 109 14.46 -10.40 19.41
CA VAL A 109 15.47 -11.48 19.51
C VAL A 109 16.84 -11.01 18.99
N TYR A 110 16.90 -10.32 17.84
CA TYR A 110 18.17 -9.83 17.32
C TYR A 110 18.78 -8.69 18.15
N GLN A 111 17.94 -7.82 18.72
CA GLN A 111 18.40 -6.75 19.60
C GLN A 111 19.08 -7.32 20.85
N THR A 112 18.49 -8.36 21.45
CA THR A 112 18.89 -8.92 22.75
C THR A 112 19.89 -10.07 22.65
N SER A 113 20.10 -10.62 21.46
CA SER A 113 21.05 -11.71 21.22
C SER A 113 22.50 -11.31 21.49
N ASP A 114 23.20 -12.04 22.35
CA ASP A 114 24.65 -11.88 22.56
C ASP A 114 25.50 -12.59 21.48
N LEU A 115 24.84 -13.32 20.58
CA LEU A 115 25.48 -14.12 19.52
C LEU A 115 25.79 -13.30 18.27
N LEU A 116 25.22 -12.10 18.14
CA LEU A 116 25.41 -11.22 17.01
C LEU A 116 26.34 -10.06 17.38
N THR A 117 27.28 -9.75 16.49
CA THR A 117 28.05 -8.51 16.58
C THR A 117 27.14 -7.29 16.41
N PRO A 118 27.52 -6.10 16.92
CA PRO A 118 26.73 -4.88 16.76
C PRO A 118 26.39 -4.55 15.29
N LEU A 119 27.32 -4.83 14.36
CA LEU A 119 27.12 -4.60 12.93
C LEU A 119 26.06 -5.54 12.34
N GLU A 120 26.12 -6.83 12.69
CA GLU A 120 25.13 -7.83 12.23
C GLU A 120 23.75 -7.53 12.79
N LYS A 121 23.65 -7.14 14.07
CA LYS A 121 22.39 -6.67 14.68
C LYS A 121 21.79 -5.54 13.85
N GLN A 122 22.60 -4.51 13.57
CA GLN A 122 22.13 -3.35 12.81
C GLN A 122 21.64 -3.73 11.40
N GLN A 123 22.36 -4.60 10.70
CA GLN A 123 21.98 -5.06 9.36
C GLN A 123 20.67 -5.86 9.39
N LYS A 124 20.58 -6.88 10.26
CA LYS A 124 19.38 -7.71 10.37
C LYS A 124 18.15 -6.92 10.82
N ILE A 125 18.31 -6.00 11.78
CA ILE A 125 17.21 -5.11 12.22
C ILE A 125 16.77 -4.18 11.09
N LYS A 126 17.71 -3.66 10.28
CA LYS A 126 17.38 -2.83 9.12
C LYS A 126 16.57 -3.60 8.07
N GLU A 127 16.91 -4.86 7.82
CA GLU A 127 16.15 -5.73 6.93
C GLU A 127 14.73 -6.00 7.47
N ILE A 128 14.61 -6.31 8.76
CA ILE A 128 13.30 -6.50 9.41
C ILE A 128 12.44 -5.25 9.29
N LYS A 129 13.00 -4.06 9.55
CA LYS A 129 12.26 -2.79 9.46
C LYS A 129 11.74 -2.51 8.05
N ARG A 130 12.54 -2.82 7.03
CA ARG A 130 12.09 -2.72 5.63
C ARG A 130 10.92 -3.66 5.34
N LEU A 131 10.96 -4.90 5.86
CA LEU A 131 9.87 -5.85 5.70
C LEU A 131 8.62 -5.43 6.47
N GLN A 132 8.76 -4.98 7.70
CA GLN A 132 7.66 -4.44 8.51
C GLN A 132 7.02 -3.23 7.82
N GLU A 133 7.82 -2.28 7.33
CA GLU A 133 7.33 -1.11 6.59
C GLU A 133 6.57 -1.53 5.33
N LYS A 134 7.11 -2.48 4.55
CA LYS A 134 6.42 -3.01 3.37
C LYS A 134 5.07 -3.64 3.71
N ILE A 135 5.02 -4.48 4.75
CA ILE A 135 3.77 -5.15 5.17
C ILE A 135 2.78 -4.13 5.71
N SER A 136 3.22 -3.17 6.54
CA SER A 136 2.37 -2.13 7.09
C SER A 136 1.80 -1.21 6.02
N SER A 137 2.62 -0.77 5.07
CA SER A 137 2.14 0.02 3.93
C SER A 137 1.12 -0.74 3.10
N ASN A 138 1.34 -2.03 2.84
CA ASN A 138 0.37 -2.84 2.11
C ASN A 138 -0.96 -3.00 2.85
N ALA A 139 -0.93 -3.21 4.16
CA ALA A 139 -2.14 -3.32 4.99
C ALA A 139 -2.93 -2.00 4.97
N ILE A 140 -2.23 -0.86 5.16
CA ILE A 140 -2.84 0.47 5.11
C ILE A 140 -3.44 0.74 3.73
N LEU A 141 -2.68 0.51 2.67
CA LEU A 141 -3.13 0.74 1.30
C LEU A 141 -4.37 -0.09 0.98
N THR A 142 -4.38 -1.38 1.33
CA THR A 142 -5.52 -2.27 1.06
C THR A 142 -6.79 -1.81 1.77
N CYS A 143 -6.66 -1.31 3.00
CA CYS A 143 -7.81 -0.89 3.80
C CYS A 143 -8.35 0.48 3.43
N LEU A 144 -7.48 1.40 2.99
CA LEU A 144 -7.89 2.74 2.57
C LEU A 144 -8.31 2.79 1.10
N SER A 145 -7.80 1.90 0.26
CA SER A 145 -7.95 1.98 -1.19
C SER A 145 -9.39 1.93 -1.67
N GLU A 146 -10.24 1.13 -1.02
CA GLU A 146 -11.65 0.97 -1.43
C GLU A 146 -12.44 2.27 -1.23
N LYS A 147 -12.08 3.03 -0.20
CA LYS A 147 -12.66 4.35 0.08
C LYS A 147 -12.02 5.40 -0.82
N GLU A 148 -10.70 5.58 -0.74
CA GLU A 148 -10.00 6.68 -1.43
C GLU A 148 -10.08 6.57 -2.96
N PHE A 149 -9.73 5.40 -3.52
CA PHE A 149 -9.83 5.21 -4.98
C PHE A 149 -11.26 5.00 -5.45
N GLY A 150 -12.12 4.48 -4.56
CA GLY A 150 -13.54 4.38 -4.80
C GLY A 150 -14.21 5.74 -4.95
N GLU A 151 -13.99 6.65 -4.00
CA GLU A 151 -14.46 8.04 -4.04
C GLU A 151 -13.86 8.80 -5.22
N THR A 152 -12.60 8.53 -5.57
CA THR A 152 -11.97 9.07 -6.80
C THR A 152 -12.72 8.61 -8.05
N PHE A 153 -13.01 7.30 -8.16
CA PHE A 153 -13.81 6.76 -9.27
C PHE A 153 -15.20 7.39 -9.31
N ASP A 154 -15.88 7.41 -8.17
CA ASP A 154 -17.25 7.96 -8.06
C ASP A 154 -17.26 9.46 -8.42
N SER A 155 -16.22 10.20 -8.05
CA SER A 155 -16.04 11.60 -8.44
C SER A 155 -15.89 11.73 -9.96
N ILE A 156 -15.03 10.94 -10.60
CA ILE A 156 -14.83 11.02 -12.06
C ILE A 156 -16.10 10.64 -12.82
N ILE A 157 -16.79 9.57 -12.39
CA ILE A 157 -18.00 9.08 -13.05
C ILE A 157 -19.20 10.00 -12.83
N ASN A 158 -19.34 10.63 -11.65
CA ASN A 158 -20.49 11.48 -11.33
C ASN A 158 -20.28 12.96 -11.68
N ASN A 159 -19.02 13.43 -11.69
CA ASN A 159 -18.65 14.79 -12.09
C ASN A 159 -18.23 14.87 -13.56
N SER A 160 -18.62 13.91 -14.39
CA SER A 160 -18.58 14.02 -15.84
C SER A 160 -19.63 15.06 -16.32
N THR A 161 -19.58 16.28 -15.80
CA THR A 161 -20.07 17.44 -16.52
C THR A 161 -19.37 17.43 -17.87
N SER A 162 -20.16 17.48 -18.93
CA SER A 162 -19.68 17.62 -20.31
C SER A 162 -18.40 18.44 -20.31
N LEU A 163 -17.30 17.88 -20.81
CA LEU A 163 -16.09 18.66 -21.12
C LEU A 163 -16.57 20.03 -21.60
N GLU A 164 -16.10 21.09 -20.94
CA GLU A 164 -16.39 22.45 -21.37
C GLU A 164 -16.26 22.49 -22.89
N GLU A 165 -17.17 23.17 -23.59
CA GLU A 165 -17.28 23.20 -25.06
C GLU A 165 -15.95 23.53 -25.80
N ASP A 166 -14.89 23.85 -25.07
CA ASP A 166 -13.61 24.40 -25.48
C ASP A 166 -12.61 23.37 -26.05
N ASP A 167 -12.71 22.05 -25.80
CA ASP A 167 -11.77 21.05 -26.40
C ASP A 167 -12.42 19.82 -27.06
N LEU A 168 -13.29 20.07 -28.04
CA LEU A 168 -13.93 19.01 -28.85
C LEU A 168 -12.91 18.17 -29.65
N VAL A 169 -11.75 18.73 -30.00
CA VAL A 169 -10.70 18.02 -30.74
C VAL A 169 -9.96 17.04 -29.83
N GLY A 170 -9.61 17.47 -28.62
CA GLY A 170 -9.05 16.62 -27.57
C GLY A 170 -9.97 15.44 -27.26
N ASP A 171 -11.27 15.68 -27.03
CA ASP A 171 -12.26 14.61 -26.79
C ASP A 171 -12.28 13.58 -27.92
N TYR A 172 -12.41 14.04 -29.17
CA TYR A 172 -12.40 13.15 -30.33
C TYR A 172 -11.12 12.30 -30.40
N CYS A 173 -9.95 12.91 -30.16
CA CYS A 173 -8.68 12.21 -30.22
C CYS A 173 -8.45 11.24 -29.06
N ALA A 174 -8.92 11.58 -27.87
CA ALA A 174 -8.90 10.72 -26.69
C ALA A 174 -9.77 9.47 -26.91
N ARG A 175 -11.02 9.65 -27.41
CA ARG A 175 -11.90 8.53 -27.78
C ARG A 175 -11.29 7.66 -28.87
N LYS A 176 -10.73 8.28 -29.91
CA LYS A 176 -10.08 7.57 -31.01
C LYS A 176 -8.95 6.68 -30.49
N TYR A 177 -8.08 7.24 -29.66
CA TYR A 177 -6.97 6.52 -29.04
C TYR A 177 -7.46 5.38 -28.15
N GLY A 178 -8.45 5.64 -27.29
CA GLY A 178 -9.02 4.63 -26.39
C GLY A 178 -9.58 3.42 -27.14
N ILE A 179 -10.17 3.63 -28.32
CA ILE A 179 -10.68 2.57 -29.19
C ILE A 179 -9.52 1.85 -29.91
N GLU A 180 -8.62 2.60 -30.54
CA GLU A 180 -7.52 2.02 -31.35
C GLU A 180 -6.52 1.21 -30.52
N GLN A 181 -6.31 1.60 -29.25
CA GLN A 181 -5.44 0.89 -28.32
C GLN A 181 -6.17 -0.20 -27.51
N GLY A 182 -7.49 -0.37 -27.70
CA GLY A 182 -8.27 -1.36 -26.96
C GLY A 182 -8.36 -1.06 -25.45
N ILE A 183 -8.24 0.21 -25.06
CA ILE A 183 -8.36 0.66 -23.67
C ILE A 183 -9.82 0.53 -23.20
N ILE A 184 -10.78 0.73 -24.10
CA ILE A 184 -12.22 0.55 -23.85
C ILE A 184 -12.77 -0.53 -24.77
N ASP A 185 -13.54 -1.45 -24.18
CA ASP A 185 -14.22 -2.49 -24.94
C ASP A 185 -15.46 -1.92 -25.66
N THR A 186 -15.33 -1.69 -26.96
CA THR A 186 -16.42 -1.21 -27.82
C THR A 186 -17.56 -2.22 -28.00
N ASN A 187 -17.37 -3.49 -27.64
CA ASN A 187 -18.45 -4.48 -27.63
C ASN A 187 -19.33 -4.33 -26.38
N GLU A 188 -18.72 -3.90 -25.28
CA GLU A 188 -19.38 -3.71 -24.00
C GLU A 188 -20.00 -2.31 -23.86
N TYR A 189 -19.34 -1.31 -24.43
CA TYR A 189 -19.74 0.09 -24.31
C TYR A 189 -20.08 0.70 -25.67
N LYS A 190 -21.26 1.33 -25.76
CA LYS A 190 -21.67 2.07 -26.95
C LYS A 190 -21.00 3.45 -26.97
N ILE A 191 -19.86 3.53 -27.65
CA ILE A 191 -19.09 4.77 -27.78
C ILE A 191 -19.45 5.45 -29.11
N ASN A 192 -19.86 6.73 -29.05
CA ASN A 192 -19.89 7.58 -30.23
C ASN A 192 -18.52 8.24 -30.38
N LEU A 193 -17.79 7.94 -31.46
CA LEU A 193 -16.47 8.51 -31.71
C LEU A 193 -16.52 10.03 -31.94
N ASN A 194 -17.57 10.55 -32.56
CA ASN A 194 -17.70 11.97 -32.91
C ASN A 194 -19.08 12.51 -32.52
N PRO A 195 -19.39 12.64 -31.22
CA PRO A 195 -20.70 13.08 -30.75
C PRO A 195 -21.04 14.51 -31.18
N ASN A 196 -20.02 15.34 -31.33
CA ASN A 196 -20.13 16.77 -31.65
C ASN A 196 -20.07 17.07 -33.15
N ASN A 197 -20.00 16.03 -34.01
CA ASN A 197 -19.94 16.15 -35.48
C ASN A 197 -18.86 17.13 -35.98
N ILE A 198 -17.69 17.15 -35.36
CA ILE A 198 -16.58 18.01 -35.79
C ILE A 198 -15.97 17.52 -37.11
N VAL A 199 -15.27 18.42 -37.82
CA VAL A 199 -14.55 18.07 -39.05
C VAL A 199 -13.24 17.36 -38.69
N THR A 200 -13.14 16.07 -39.02
CA THR A 200 -12.02 15.21 -38.57
C THR A 200 -10.88 15.07 -39.60
N THR A 201 -11.09 15.48 -40.86
CA THR A 201 -10.19 15.21 -42.00
C THR A 201 -8.75 15.68 -41.81
N TYR A 202 -8.53 16.72 -41.01
CA TYR A 202 -7.22 17.34 -40.78
C TYR A 202 -6.71 17.20 -39.35
N ILE A 203 -7.41 16.45 -38.51
CA ILE A 203 -7.05 16.29 -37.10
C ILE A 203 -5.92 15.26 -36.97
N GLN A 204 -4.77 15.69 -36.45
CA GLN A 204 -3.61 14.84 -36.18
C GLN A 204 -3.67 14.33 -34.74
N CYS A 205 -4.50 13.31 -34.48
CA CYS A 205 -4.73 12.83 -33.12
C CYS A 205 -3.47 12.30 -32.42
N ASP A 206 -2.49 11.75 -33.15
CA ASP A 206 -1.22 11.32 -32.54
C ASP A 206 -0.47 12.49 -31.90
N VAL A 207 -0.53 13.68 -32.52
CA VAL A 207 0.11 14.90 -32.01
C VAL A 207 -0.67 15.44 -30.82
N VAL A 208 -2.00 15.46 -30.92
CA VAL A 208 -2.89 15.94 -29.85
C VAL A 208 -2.75 15.07 -28.61
N ASN A 209 -2.88 13.75 -28.75
CA ASN A 209 -2.78 12.80 -27.64
C ASN A 209 -1.39 12.82 -27.02
N LYS A 210 -0.32 12.85 -27.83
CA LYS A 210 1.04 12.97 -27.30
C LYS A 210 1.19 14.22 -26.44
N LYS A 211 0.69 15.36 -26.91
CA LYS A 211 0.74 16.61 -26.14
C LYS A 211 0.00 16.47 -24.81
N HIS A 212 -1.20 15.90 -24.80
CA HIS A 212 -1.95 15.69 -23.55
C HIS A 212 -1.21 14.77 -22.57
N PHE A 213 -0.58 13.69 -23.05
CA PHE A 213 0.22 12.82 -22.20
C PHE A 213 1.47 13.53 -21.67
N ASP A 214 2.19 14.28 -22.51
CA ASP A 214 3.36 15.07 -22.10
C ASP A 214 2.98 16.13 -21.05
N ASP A 215 1.83 16.81 -21.22
CA ASP A 215 1.29 17.80 -20.28
C ASP A 215 0.90 17.15 -18.94
N ALA A 216 0.18 16.01 -18.99
CA ALA A 216 -0.22 15.26 -17.79
C ALA A 216 0.99 14.70 -17.02
N GLU A 217 2.01 14.21 -17.73
CA GLU A 217 3.27 13.78 -17.12
C GLU A 217 4.00 14.95 -16.45
N SER A 218 4.08 16.10 -17.13
CA SER A 218 4.70 17.31 -16.59
C SER A 218 4.01 17.78 -15.32
N GLU A 219 2.66 17.79 -15.31
CA GLU A 219 1.86 18.13 -14.14
C GLU A 219 2.09 17.14 -12.97
N LEU A 220 2.08 15.84 -13.26
CA LEU A 220 2.34 14.81 -12.26
C LEU A 220 3.74 14.93 -11.65
N ARG A 221 4.77 15.16 -12.47
CA ARG A 221 6.14 15.42 -11.99
C ARG A 221 6.19 16.65 -11.08
N ASN A 222 5.49 17.72 -11.45
CA ASN A 222 5.44 18.94 -10.64
C ASN A 222 4.74 18.70 -9.29
N HIS A 223 3.65 17.92 -9.26
CA HIS A 223 3.00 17.55 -8.00
C HIS A 223 3.90 16.67 -7.13
N LEU A 224 4.55 15.66 -7.70
CA LEU A 224 5.48 14.82 -6.94
C LEU A 224 6.64 15.63 -6.35
N ALA A 225 7.17 16.60 -7.10
CA ALA A 225 8.25 17.47 -6.63
C ALA A 225 7.80 18.42 -5.51
N LYS A 226 6.59 18.97 -5.58
CA LYS A 226 6.09 19.99 -4.63
C LYS A 226 5.44 19.40 -3.39
N ASP A 227 4.69 18.32 -3.57
CA ASP A 227 3.73 17.83 -2.56
C ASP A 227 4.28 16.63 -1.78
N THR A 228 5.32 15.95 -2.31
CA THR A 228 5.89 14.75 -1.68
C THR A 228 7.36 14.86 -1.28
N ASP A 229 7.99 16.03 -1.47
CA ASP A 229 9.44 16.25 -1.27
C ASP A 229 10.31 15.16 -1.93
N ALA A 230 9.84 14.57 -3.03
CA ALA A 230 10.55 13.49 -3.72
C ALA A 230 11.79 14.04 -4.42
N THR A 231 12.91 13.32 -4.30
CA THR A 231 14.13 13.67 -5.04
C THR A 231 13.92 13.43 -6.55
N PRO A 232 14.67 14.10 -7.43
CA PRO A 232 14.57 13.89 -8.87
C PRO A 232 14.68 12.41 -9.27
N GLU A 233 15.60 11.67 -8.65
CA GLU A 233 15.79 10.23 -8.91
C GLU A 233 14.55 9.41 -8.54
N ARG A 234 13.87 9.78 -7.46
CA ARG A 234 12.65 9.09 -7.00
C ARG A 234 11.48 9.40 -7.92
N ILE A 235 11.37 10.65 -8.39
CA ILE A 235 10.36 11.05 -9.37
C ILE A 235 10.57 10.29 -10.69
N ASP A 236 11.80 10.17 -11.17
CA ASP A 236 12.11 9.41 -12.38
C ASP A 236 11.76 7.93 -12.21
N CYS A 237 12.01 7.34 -11.04
CA CYS A 237 11.56 6.00 -10.74
C CYS A 237 10.02 5.87 -10.79
N TYR A 238 9.29 6.79 -10.14
CA TYR A 238 7.82 6.80 -10.19
C TYR A 238 7.30 6.88 -11.62
N MET A 239 7.87 7.76 -12.44
CA MET A 239 7.46 7.91 -13.84
C MET A 239 7.73 6.65 -14.65
N SER A 240 8.90 6.01 -14.49
CA SER A 240 9.18 4.71 -15.11
C SER A 240 8.11 3.68 -14.74
N LYS A 241 7.73 3.61 -13.46
CA LYS A 241 6.69 2.69 -12.98
C LYS A 241 5.30 3.04 -13.52
N TYR A 242 4.96 4.32 -13.66
CA TYR A 242 3.70 4.73 -14.27
C TYR A 242 3.62 4.35 -15.76
N HIS A 243 4.70 4.50 -16.52
CA HIS A 243 4.74 4.05 -17.92
C HIS A 243 4.68 2.53 -18.04
N GLU A 244 5.52 1.79 -17.30
CA GLU A 244 5.56 0.32 -17.30
C GLU A 244 4.19 -0.30 -16.98
N ASN A 245 3.37 0.38 -16.16
CA ASN A 245 2.07 -0.09 -15.71
C ASN A 245 0.89 0.62 -16.38
N HIS A 246 1.12 1.37 -17.47
CA HIS A 246 0.08 2.01 -18.27
C HIS A 246 -0.86 2.91 -17.43
N TYR A 247 -0.31 3.65 -16.46
CA TYR A 247 -1.10 4.50 -15.55
C TYR A 247 -2.01 5.48 -16.29
N PHE A 248 -1.46 6.20 -17.27
CA PHE A 248 -2.21 7.18 -18.05
C PHE A 248 -3.30 6.55 -18.92
N ASP A 249 -3.07 5.35 -19.47
CA ASP A 249 -4.09 4.63 -20.23
C ASP A 249 -5.26 4.22 -19.32
N LYS A 250 -4.94 3.81 -18.08
CA LYS A 250 -5.93 3.40 -17.08
C LYS A 250 -6.75 4.58 -16.55
N THR A 251 -6.13 5.74 -16.34
CA THR A 251 -6.86 6.95 -15.95
C THR A 251 -7.70 7.48 -17.11
N LEU A 252 -7.17 7.46 -18.33
CA LEU A 252 -7.92 7.80 -19.55
C LEU A 252 -9.14 6.89 -19.74
N ALA A 253 -9.01 5.59 -19.46
CA ALA A 253 -10.13 4.65 -19.53
C ALA A 253 -11.31 5.11 -18.66
N ILE A 254 -11.05 5.50 -17.42
CA ILE A 254 -12.09 5.95 -16.49
C ILE A 254 -12.67 7.31 -16.91
N ALA A 255 -11.83 8.24 -17.36
CA ALA A 255 -12.29 9.53 -17.87
C ALA A 255 -13.29 9.36 -19.03
N LEU A 256 -12.93 8.53 -20.01
CA LEU A 256 -13.79 8.22 -21.16
C LEU A 256 -15.06 7.44 -20.76
N LEU A 257 -14.98 6.55 -19.78
CA LEU A 257 -16.14 5.84 -19.23
C LEU A 257 -17.10 6.78 -18.50
N GLY A 258 -16.61 7.85 -17.86
CA GLY A 258 -17.42 8.86 -17.19
C GLY A 258 -18.39 9.56 -18.16
N GLU A 259 -18.00 9.72 -19.42
CA GLU A 259 -18.85 10.36 -20.43
C GLU A 259 -19.95 9.45 -20.99
N LEU A 260 -19.92 8.17 -20.63
CA LEU A 260 -20.90 7.18 -21.08
C LEU A 260 -22.02 7.02 -20.06
N LYS A 261 -23.22 6.73 -20.55
CA LYS A 261 -24.33 6.32 -19.70
C LYS A 261 -24.13 4.87 -19.26
N LEU A 262 -23.42 4.69 -18.15
CA LEU A 262 -23.18 3.39 -17.53
C LEU A 262 -24.39 2.96 -16.67
N THR A 263 -24.72 1.67 -16.73
CA THR A 263 -25.62 1.03 -15.75
C THR A 263 -24.92 0.87 -14.40
N ASP A 264 -25.69 0.68 -13.33
CA ASP A 264 -25.12 0.48 -11.98
C ASP A 264 -24.20 -0.75 -11.91
N GLU A 265 -24.55 -1.83 -12.63
CA GLU A 265 -23.71 -3.04 -12.73
C GLU A 265 -22.37 -2.75 -13.42
N GLN A 266 -22.37 -1.95 -14.48
CA GLN A 266 -21.15 -1.53 -15.16
C GLN A 266 -20.29 -0.61 -14.29
N LYS A 267 -20.92 0.33 -13.57
CA LYS A 267 -20.21 1.22 -12.64
C LYS A 267 -19.51 0.42 -11.55
N GLU A 268 -20.21 -0.51 -10.90
CA GLU A 268 -19.66 -1.32 -9.83
C GLU A 268 -18.49 -2.20 -10.29
N ARG A 269 -18.60 -2.78 -11.49
CA ARG A 269 -17.52 -3.59 -12.06
C ARG A 269 -16.28 -2.75 -12.40
N GLU A 270 -16.46 -1.60 -13.04
CA GLU A 270 -15.34 -0.72 -13.39
C GLU A 270 -14.73 -0.07 -12.15
N ARG A 271 -15.52 0.23 -11.12
CA ARG A 271 -15.05 0.70 -9.81
C ARG A 271 -14.08 -0.30 -9.18
N LYS A 272 -14.47 -1.57 -9.09
CA LYS A 272 -13.60 -2.66 -8.59
C LYS A 272 -12.30 -2.80 -9.38
N LYS A 273 -12.39 -2.73 -10.71
CA LYS A 273 -11.23 -2.82 -11.60
C LYS A 273 -10.28 -1.62 -11.42
N PHE A 274 -10.83 -0.42 -11.26
CA PHE A 274 -10.08 0.80 -11.00
C PHE A 274 -9.37 0.75 -9.65
N VAL A 275 -10.09 0.46 -8.57
CA VAL A 275 -9.52 0.35 -7.21
C VAL A 275 -8.37 -0.67 -7.21
N SER A 276 -8.61 -1.88 -7.72
CA SER A 276 -7.58 -2.92 -7.80
C SER A 276 -6.34 -2.48 -8.59
N THR A 277 -6.57 -1.78 -9.70
CA THR A 277 -5.50 -1.23 -10.54
C THR A 277 -4.69 -0.19 -9.78
N MET A 278 -5.35 0.77 -9.11
CA MET A 278 -4.69 1.84 -8.37
C MET A 278 -3.90 1.29 -7.18
N VAL A 279 -4.45 0.32 -6.45
CA VAL A 279 -3.71 -0.41 -5.38
C VAL A 279 -2.43 -1.02 -5.92
N ASN A 280 -2.51 -1.72 -7.06
CA ASN A 280 -1.33 -2.36 -7.63
C ASN A 280 -0.28 -1.32 -8.07
N ILE A 281 -0.71 -0.20 -8.67
CA ILE A 281 0.20 0.88 -9.05
C ILE A 281 0.85 1.50 -7.82
N THR A 282 0.08 1.83 -6.78
CA THR A 282 0.61 2.40 -5.53
C THR A 282 1.62 1.46 -4.86
N ARG A 283 1.36 0.15 -4.91
CA ARG A 283 2.31 -0.85 -4.42
C ARG A 283 3.62 -0.85 -5.23
N ILE A 284 3.55 -0.78 -6.55
CA ILE A 284 4.74 -0.81 -7.41
C ILE A 284 5.57 0.47 -7.26
N ILE A 285 4.93 1.65 -7.18
CA ILE A 285 5.67 2.91 -6.97
C ILE A 285 6.30 2.98 -5.57
N SER A 286 5.78 2.25 -4.58
CA SER A 286 6.39 2.19 -3.24
C SER A 286 7.78 1.54 -3.24
N GLU A 287 8.19 0.91 -4.34
CA GLU A 287 9.50 0.27 -4.50
C GLU A 287 10.63 1.24 -4.89
N CYS A 288 10.34 2.54 -5.08
CA CYS A 288 11.26 3.55 -5.67
C CYS A 288 12.23 4.29 -4.72
#